data_AF-A0A972WCY3-F1
#
_entry.id   AF-A0A972WCY3-F1
#
_cell.length_a   1.000
_cell.length_b   1.000
_cell.length_c   1.000
_cell.angle_alpha   90.00
_cell.angle_beta   90.00
_cell.angle_gamma   90.00
#
_symmetry.space_group_name_H-M   'P 1'
#
loop_
_entity.id
_entity.type
_entity.pdbx_description
1 polymer ?
#
loop_
_entity_poly.entity_id
_entity_poly.type
_entity_poly.pdbx_seq_one_letter_code
_entity_poly.pdbx_strand_id
1 'polypeptide(L)'
;MSTNMKQTPIKTAGIAAVMSYVLLSPLAAQAAPGTLSDSPLFLSNSVEPNILFMIDDSGSMDWGLMTVENSGVMRLGCDYYYAQPAPDNDYFWTVATEQSLQSRGIAAPYGGVWRAWNSDYNRLYYDPSITYTPWPGEDINGNLYTDANPAAAPYNPYTPTVGSQNMTATTSYSTDYCAGGGGSFTVNNFYPARYNVWNDTDADGNVDASDAHVLVEIRSSTPLYTGDINRRDCAAAPVCTYAEEIQNFANWFSYYRKREYVAKAGYGQVMAGASNSRMGLVTLHNNASVNTAMSSMNDDPRAGAKRSLLQSLYKFQASGGTPLRSAVDDAGKYLSCKSNSYFGSCPALPATSGGECQQNFTLLMTDGYYNGSFGGVGNADGNNDTVWDSDSAGPYGDSNSNTLADIAMEYYENDIRPGVANSLNPPPGGIDENKAQHMVTYS
;
A
#
# COMPACT_ATOMS: atom_id res chain seq x y z
N MET A 1 83.85 43.53 41.83
CA MET A 1 85.24 43.80 41.40
C MET A 1 85.21 44.14 39.93
N SER A 2 85.78 45.29 39.58
CA SER A 2 86.21 45.80 38.26
C SER A 2 85.25 45.70 37.06
N THR A 3 84.74 46.83 36.53
CA THR A 3 85.40 47.73 35.54
C THR A 3 85.93 46.97 34.33
N ASN A 4 85.23 47.01 33.19
CA ASN A 4 85.21 48.05 32.15
C ASN A 4 86.28 47.89 31.06
N MET A 5 85.77 47.87 29.83
CA MET A 5 86.31 48.41 28.58
C MET A 5 87.46 47.70 27.88
N LYS A 6 87.22 47.43 26.58
CA LYS A 6 87.89 47.96 25.36
C LYS A 6 87.55 47.01 24.20
N GLN A 7 87.33 47.36 22.93
CA GLN A 7 87.52 48.53 22.04
C GLN A 7 86.68 48.20 20.77
N THR A 8 85.80 49.08 20.26
CA THR A 8 85.95 49.94 19.05
C THR A 8 86.36 49.23 17.73
N PRO A 9 86.01 49.75 16.53
CA PRO A 9 84.70 50.11 15.97
C PRO A 9 84.53 49.62 14.49
N ILE A 10 83.49 50.12 13.80
CA ILE A 10 83.47 50.59 12.38
C ILE A 10 82.50 49.89 11.41
N LYS A 11 81.52 50.72 11.02
CA LYS A 11 80.76 50.86 9.76
C LYS A 11 79.68 49.82 9.42
N THR A 12 78.40 50.16 9.58
CA THR A 12 77.50 51.01 8.75
C THR A 12 76.71 50.17 7.75
N ALA A 13 75.39 50.43 7.78
CA ALA A 13 74.40 50.23 6.72
C ALA A 13 73.65 48.89 6.70
N GLY A 14 72.33 49.00 6.91
CA GLY A 14 71.37 47.98 6.52
C GLY A 14 70.35 47.65 7.61
N ILE A 15 69.49 48.60 7.97
CA ILE A 15 68.24 48.29 8.68
C ILE A 15 67.36 47.50 7.70
N ALA A 16 67.11 46.24 8.01
CA ALA A 16 65.88 45.54 7.66
C ALA A 16 65.59 44.57 8.81
N ALA A 17 64.76 45.03 9.74
CA ALA A 17 64.30 44.25 10.87
C ALA A 17 63.54 43.01 10.37
N VAL A 18 64.08 41.84 10.70
CA VAL A 18 63.42 40.55 10.51
C VAL A 18 62.23 40.51 11.48
N MET A 19 61.02 40.66 10.95
CA MET A 19 59.79 40.44 11.70
C MET A 19 59.67 38.95 12.05
N SER A 20 59.64 38.67 13.35
CA SER A 20 59.29 37.37 13.90
C SER A 20 57.88 36.96 13.46
N TYR A 21 57.80 35.92 12.63
CA TYR A 21 56.55 35.23 12.32
C TYR A 21 56.11 34.42 13.54
N VAL A 22 55.23 35.00 14.36
CA VAL A 22 54.34 34.23 15.23
C VAL A 22 53.20 33.74 14.34
N LEU A 23 53.17 32.44 14.07
CA LEU A 23 52.07 31.77 13.36
C LEU A 23 50.81 31.85 14.23
N LEU A 24 50.01 32.90 14.03
CA LEU A 24 48.60 32.93 14.41
C LEU A 24 47.82 32.14 13.37
N SER A 25 47.49 30.90 13.70
CA SER A 25 46.47 30.12 13.00
C SER A 25 45.13 30.85 13.16
N PRO A 26 44.42 31.23 12.09
CA PRO A 26 43.03 31.66 12.23
C PRO A 26 42.22 30.42 12.61
N LEU A 27 41.62 30.44 13.81
CA LEU A 27 40.43 29.63 14.08
C LEU A 27 39.36 30.12 13.10
N ALA A 28 39.24 29.45 11.96
CA ALA A 28 38.05 29.54 11.14
C ALA A 28 36.91 28.97 11.98
N ALA A 29 36.13 29.83 12.64
CA ALA A 29 34.79 29.47 13.07
C ALA A 29 34.03 29.13 11.79
N GLN A 30 33.91 27.82 11.51
CA GLN A 30 32.91 27.36 10.55
C GLN A 30 31.57 27.60 11.21
N ALA A 31 30.98 28.76 10.94
CA ALA A 31 29.53 28.86 10.99
C ALA A 31 29.03 27.80 10.00
N ALA A 32 28.34 26.77 10.51
CA ALA A 32 27.59 25.88 9.65
C ALA A 32 26.73 26.76 8.73
N PRO A 33 26.58 26.43 7.43
CA PRO A 33 25.64 27.14 6.58
C PRO A 33 24.28 27.04 7.26
N GLY A 34 23.82 28.12 7.86
CA GLY A 34 22.46 28.20 8.37
C GLY A 34 21.57 28.02 7.15
N THR A 35 20.83 26.92 7.11
CA THR A 35 19.76 26.75 6.13
C THR A 35 18.76 27.86 6.40
N LEU A 36 18.81 28.92 5.60
CA LEU A 36 17.75 29.92 5.56
C LEU A 36 16.52 29.19 5.06
N SER A 37 15.42 29.25 5.83
CA SER A 37 14.13 28.69 5.44
C SER A 37 13.70 29.30 4.10
N ASP A 38 13.56 28.45 3.07
CA ASP A 38 13.02 28.84 1.75
C ASP A 38 11.51 29.16 1.80
N SER A 39 10.89 29.04 2.98
CA SER A 39 9.52 29.45 3.24
C SER A 39 9.48 30.77 4.03
N PRO A 40 8.73 31.79 3.56
CA PRO A 40 8.49 33.03 4.30
C PRO A 40 8.08 32.74 5.75
N LEU A 41 8.66 33.49 6.70
CA LEU A 41 8.38 33.37 8.14
C LEU A 41 6.88 33.57 8.51
N PHE A 42 6.06 34.05 7.58
CA PHE A 42 4.61 34.26 7.74
C PHE A 42 3.76 33.05 7.33
N LEU A 43 4.37 31.98 6.81
CA LEU A 43 3.76 30.63 6.73
C LEU A 43 4.05 29.82 8.03
N SER A 44 4.22 30.52 9.16
CA SER A 44 4.63 29.93 10.43
C SER A 44 3.57 28.96 10.94
N ASN A 45 3.88 27.67 10.76
CA ASN A 45 3.22 26.44 11.22
C ASN A 45 2.43 25.74 10.11
N SER A 46 3.15 25.01 9.23
CA SER A 46 2.57 23.86 8.55
C SER A 46 2.25 22.82 9.62
N VAL A 47 1.00 22.76 10.03
CA VAL A 47 0.52 21.79 11.02
C VAL A 47 0.36 20.46 10.31
N GLU A 48 0.92 19.40 10.88
CA GLU A 48 0.86 18.08 10.25
C GLU A 48 -0.60 17.65 10.06
N PRO A 49 -1.02 17.31 8.82
CA PRO A 49 -2.36 16.78 8.59
C PRO A 49 -2.52 15.41 9.25
N ASN A 50 -3.75 15.08 9.62
CA ASN A 50 -4.12 13.74 10.06
C ASN A 50 -4.53 12.90 8.85
N ILE A 51 -3.89 11.76 8.66
CA ILE A 51 -4.19 10.79 7.60
C ILE A 51 -4.55 9.46 8.26
N LEU A 52 -5.83 9.11 8.24
CA LEU A 52 -6.32 7.84 8.77
C LEU A 52 -6.46 6.84 7.62
N PHE A 53 -5.65 5.79 7.65
CA PHE A 53 -5.79 4.67 6.74
C PHE A 53 -6.88 3.73 7.25
N MET A 54 -7.92 3.54 6.44
CA MET A 54 -8.96 2.56 6.66
C MET A 54 -8.75 1.38 5.72
N ILE A 55 -8.53 0.21 6.30
CA ILE A 55 -8.22 -1.00 5.55
C ILE A 55 -9.38 -1.97 5.67
N ASP A 56 -9.88 -2.40 4.52
CA ASP A 56 -10.73 -3.57 4.46
C ASP A 56 -9.95 -4.82 4.88
N ASP A 57 -10.34 -5.40 6.01
CA ASP A 57 -9.85 -6.69 6.49
C ASP A 57 -10.97 -7.75 6.47
N SER A 58 -11.94 -7.63 5.56
CA SER A 58 -12.94 -8.66 5.29
C SER A 58 -12.33 -9.91 4.66
N GLY A 59 -13.04 -11.04 4.75
CA GLY A 59 -12.52 -12.33 4.26
C GLY A 59 -12.22 -12.38 2.76
N SER A 60 -12.83 -11.51 1.94
CA SER A 60 -12.53 -11.45 0.51
C SER A 60 -11.13 -10.93 0.20
N MET A 61 -10.55 -10.17 1.12
CA MET A 61 -9.21 -9.62 0.96
C MET A 61 -8.13 -10.72 0.96
N ASP A 62 -8.40 -11.90 1.52
CA ASP A 62 -7.47 -13.05 1.44
C ASP A 62 -7.36 -13.64 0.02
N TRP A 63 -8.35 -13.39 -0.85
CA TRP A 63 -8.48 -14.12 -2.11
C TRP A 63 -7.32 -13.82 -3.08
N GLY A 64 -6.96 -14.85 -3.86
CA GLY A 64 -5.94 -14.81 -4.91
C GLY A 64 -6.50 -14.61 -6.32
N LEU A 65 -7.77 -14.21 -6.43
CA LEU A 65 -8.44 -13.86 -7.67
C LEU A 65 -9.07 -12.46 -7.58
N MET A 66 -8.98 -11.71 -8.65
CA MET A 66 -9.73 -10.46 -8.90
C MET A 66 -10.11 -10.42 -10.37
N THR A 67 -11.18 -11.14 -10.70
CA THR A 67 -11.69 -11.31 -12.07
C THR A 67 -12.71 -10.23 -12.45
N VAL A 68 -13.13 -10.23 -13.71
CA VAL A 68 -14.25 -9.41 -14.20
C VAL A 68 -15.64 -9.93 -13.77
N GLU A 69 -15.72 -11.12 -13.17
CA GLU A 69 -16.98 -11.69 -12.70
C GLU A 69 -17.41 -11.08 -11.36
N ASN A 70 -18.66 -11.33 -10.95
CA ASN A 70 -19.18 -10.80 -9.69
C ASN A 70 -18.28 -11.17 -8.49
N SER A 71 -18.02 -10.24 -7.58
CA SER A 71 -17.10 -10.42 -6.44
C SER A 71 -15.64 -10.73 -6.81
N GLY A 72 -15.27 -10.68 -8.10
CA GLY A 72 -13.90 -10.92 -8.58
C GLY A 72 -13.40 -12.35 -8.43
N VAL A 73 -14.30 -13.34 -8.40
CA VAL A 73 -13.97 -14.78 -8.33
C VAL A 73 -14.11 -15.45 -9.70
N MET A 74 -13.62 -16.68 -9.87
CA MET A 74 -13.91 -17.48 -11.07
C MET A 74 -15.07 -18.45 -10.79
N ARG A 75 -16.15 -18.42 -11.58
CA ARG A 75 -17.31 -19.29 -11.38
C ARG A 75 -17.44 -20.38 -12.42
N LEU A 76 -17.23 -21.63 -12.00
CA LEU A 76 -17.39 -22.82 -12.84
C LEU A 76 -18.27 -23.87 -12.15
N GLY A 77 -19.54 -23.52 -11.95
CA GLY A 77 -20.48 -24.29 -11.12
C GLY A 77 -20.29 -24.12 -9.61
N CYS A 78 -19.14 -23.59 -9.21
CA CYS A 78 -18.81 -23.09 -7.87
C CYS A 78 -17.81 -21.95 -7.97
N ASP A 79 -17.64 -21.23 -6.86
CA ASP A 79 -16.75 -20.09 -6.73
C ASP A 79 -15.35 -20.58 -6.36
N TYR A 80 -14.36 -20.25 -7.19
CA TYR A 80 -12.95 -20.42 -6.88
C TYR A 80 -12.37 -19.10 -6.41
N TYR A 81 -11.41 -19.16 -5.49
CA TYR A 81 -10.85 -17.96 -4.84
C TYR A 81 -9.35 -17.79 -5.11
N TYR A 82 -8.66 -18.84 -5.58
CA TYR A 82 -7.20 -18.79 -5.78
C TYR A 82 -6.76 -19.43 -7.08
N ALA A 83 -5.76 -18.83 -7.72
CA ALA A 83 -5.00 -19.45 -8.80
C ALA A 83 -3.75 -20.21 -8.30
N GLN A 84 -3.20 -19.81 -7.14
CA GLN A 84 -2.02 -20.44 -6.54
C GLN A 84 -2.41 -21.24 -5.27
N PRO A 85 -2.01 -22.52 -5.17
CA PRO A 85 -2.19 -23.28 -3.95
C PRO A 85 -1.21 -22.80 -2.87
N ALA A 86 -1.73 -22.51 -1.70
CA ALA A 86 -0.91 -22.18 -0.53
C ALA A 86 -1.61 -22.60 0.76
N PRO A 87 -0.86 -22.99 1.81
CA PRO A 87 -1.42 -23.39 3.09
C PRO A 87 -2.02 -22.21 3.88
N ASP A 88 -1.73 -20.97 3.48
CA ASP A 88 -2.30 -19.77 4.08
C ASP A 88 -3.53 -19.26 3.31
N ASN A 89 -4.06 -20.01 2.36
CA ASN A 89 -5.36 -19.73 1.75
C ASN A 89 -6.48 -20.12 2.73
N ASP A 90 -7.40 -19.19 3.03
CA ASP A 90 -8.51 -19.45 3.95
C ASP A 90 -9.55 -20.42 3.37
N TYR A 91 -9.68 -20.47 2.04
CA TYR A 91 -10.61 -21.39 1.36
C TYR A 91 -9.87 -22.47 0.57
N PHE A 92 -10.48 -23.64 0.51
CA PHE A 92 -9.93 -24.80 -0.21
C PHE A 92 -9.93 -24.63 -1.74
N TRP A 93 -10.79 -23.75 -2.28
CA TRP A 93 -11.12 -23.67 -3.70
C TRP A 93 -10.03 -22.99 -4.56
N THR A 94 -9.01 -23.76 -4.91
CA THR A 94 -7.96 -23.36 -5.86
C THR A 94 -8.28 -23.88 -7.26
N VAL A 95 -8.20 -23.03 -8.29
CA VAL A 95 -8.52 -23.41 -9.67
C VAL A 95 -7.69 -24.61 -10.11
N ALA A 96 -8.34 -25.59 -10.74
CA ALA A 96 -7.69 -26.78 -11.26
C ALA A 96 -7.10 -26.55 -12.65
N THR A 97 -5.98 -27.21 -12.97
CA THR A 97 -5.38 -27.12 -14.31
C THR A 97 -6.23 -27.83 -15.37
N GLU A 98 -6.19 -27.34 -16.61
CA GLU A 98 -6.86 -27.98 -17.74
C GLU A 98 -6.48 -29.46 -17.90
N GLN A 99 -5.19 -29.79 -17.77
CA GLN A 99 -4.72 -31.18 -17.86
C GLN A 99 -5.37 -32.06 -16.80
N SER A 100 -5.50 -31.56 -15.57
CA SER A 100 -6.13 -32.30 -14.48
C SER A 100 -7.64 -32.50 -14.71
N LEU A 101 -8.32 -31.51 -15.30
CA LEU A 101 -9.74 -31.63 -15.66
C LEU A 101 -9.94 -32.60 -16.83
N GLN A 102 -9.09 -32.52 -17.85
CA GLN A 102 -9.09 -33.47 -18.97
C GLN A 102 -8.93 -34.92 -18.50
N SER A 103 -8.03 -35.17 -17.55
CA SER A 103 -7.82 -36.51 -16.98
C SER A 103 -9.08 -37.09 -16.31
N ARG A 104 -10.03 -36.23 -15.93
CA ARG A 104 -11.32 -36.60 -15.34
C ARG A 104 -12.45 -36.74 -16.36
N GLY A 105 -12.15 -36.61 -17.66
CA GLY A 105 -13.15 -36.72 -18.72
C GLY A 105 -14.04 -35.49 -18.89
N ILE A 106 -13.62 -34.34 -18.37
CA ILE A 106 -14.30 -33.06 -18.58
C ILE A 106 -14.00 -32.61 -20.01
N ALA A 107 -15.00 -32.13 -20.75
CA ALA A 107 -14.82 -31.69 -22.12
C ALA A 107 -14.18 -30.29 -22.19
N ALA A 108 -13.39 -30.04 -23.24
CA ALA A 108 -12.91 -28.71 -23.60
C ALA A 108 -14.12 -27.78 -23.89
N PRO A 109 -14.05 -26.47 -23.55
CA PRO A 109 -12.87 -25.70 -23.13
C PRO A 109 -12.53 -25.76 -21.63
N TYR A 110 -12.96 -26.81 -20.90
CA TYR A 110 -12.69 -26.97 -19.45
C TYR A 110 -13.16 -25.80 -18.59
N GLY A 111 -14.14 -25.02 -19.08
CA GLY A 111 -14.61 -23.80 -18.42
C GLY A 111 -13.65 -22.61 -18.54
N GLY A 112 -12.60 -22.68 -19.36
CA GLY A 112 -11.63 -21.60 -19.49
C GLY A 112 -10.86 -21.34 -18.19
N VAL A 113 -10.54 -22.39 -17.43
CA VAL A 113 -9.76 -22.29 -16.18
C VAL A 113 -8.39 -21.68 -16.38
N TRP A 114 -7.83 -21.77 -17.60
CA TRP A 114 -6.55 -21.16 -17.95
C TRP A 114 -6.53 -19.65 -17.66
N ARG A 115 -7.68 -18.98 -17.76
CA ARG A 115 -7.83 -17.54 -17.53
C ARG A 115 -7.49 -17.11 -16.10
N ALA A 116 -7.60 -18.01 -15.12
CA ALA A 116 -7.22 -17.74 -13.73
C ALA A 116 -5.72 -17.38 -13.58
N TRP A 117 -4.88 -17.87 -14.51
CA TRP A 117 -3.44 -17.61 -14.60
C TRP A 117 -3.09 -16.60 -15.71
N ASN A 118 -4.04 -15.76 -16.14
CA ASN A 118 -3.82 -14.67 -17.09
C ASN A 118 -4.11 -13.33 -16.40
N SER A 119 -3.19 -12.36 -16.52
CA SER A 119 -3.27 -11.07 -15.83
C SER A 119 -4.38 -10.15 -16.35
N ASP A 120 -4.80 -10.30 -17.60
CA ASP A 120 -5.88 -9.48 -18.18
C ASP A 120 -7.25 -9.91 -17.64
N TYR A 121 -7.45 -11.22 -17.43
CA TYR A 121 -8.66 -11.75 -16.81
C TYR A 121 -8.63 -11.69 -15.28
N ASN A 122 -7.56 -12.18 -14.64
CA ASN A 122 -7.34 -12.10 -13.20
C ASN A 122 -6.29 -11.01 -12.94
N ARG A 123 -6.76 -9.79 -12.65
CA ARG A 123 -5.90 -8.61 -12.47
C ARG A 123 -4.94 -8.69 -11.29
N LEU A 124 -5.13 -9.67 -10.42
CA LEU A 124 -4.23 -9.95 -9.29
C LEU A 124 -3.10 -10.92 -9.67
N TYR A 125 -3.25 -11.65 -10.79
CA TYR A 125 -2.27 -12.64 -11.20
C TYR A 125 -0.95 -12.01 -11.65
N TYR A 126 0.09 -12.83 -11.73
CA TYR A 126 1.39 -12.42 -12.23
C TYR A 126 1.28 -11.84 -13.64
N ASP A 127 1.76 -10.60 -13.79
CA ASP A 127 1.87 -9.90 -15.06
C ASP A 127 3.37 -9.76 -15.41
N PRO A 128 3.86 -10.41 -16.48
CA PRO A 128 5.25 -10.31 -16.90
C PRO A 128 5.63 -8.90 -17.40
N SER A 129 4.69 -7.97 -17.56
CA SER A 129 4.97 -6.57 -17.88
C SER A 129 5.34 -5.73 -16.64
N ILE A 130 5.08 -6.22 -15.42
CA ILE A 130 5.24 -5.47 -14.16
C ILE A 130 6.47 -5.94 -13.38
N THR A 131 7.22 -4.99 -12.81
CA THR A 131 8.27 -5.27 -11.82
C THR A 131 7.64 -5.35 -10.42
N TYR A 132 7.80 -6.48 -9.74
CA TYR A 132 7.34 -6.71 -8.37
C TYR A 132 8.50 -6.59 -7.38
N THR A 133 8.39 -5.66 -6.44
CA THR A 133 9.44 -5.33 -5.46
C THR A 133 9.06 -5.79 -4.06
N PRO A 134 10.02 -6.14 -3.19
CA PRO A 134 9.72 -6.37 -1.77
C PRO A 134 9.00 -5.17 -1.12
N TRP A 135 8.15 -5.44 -0.13
CA TRP A 135 7.53 -4.38 0.67
C TRP A 135 8.59 -3.52 1.39
N PRO A 136 8.34 -2.25 1.71
CA PRO A 136 9.24 -1.49 2.57
C PRO A 136 9.11 -1.94 4.03
N GLY A 137 10.15 -1.73 4.84
CA GLY A 137 10.13 -2.08 6.25
C GLY A 137 10.66 -3.49 6.53
N GLU A 138 10.09 -4.15 7.54
CA GLU A 138 10.63 -5.39 8.11
C GLU A 138 9.53 -6.36 8.55
N ASP A 139 9.86 -7.64 8.62
CA ASP A 139 8.98 -8.71 9.13
C ASP A 139 8.79 -8.64 10.66
N ILE A 140 8.00 -9.58 11.20
CA ILE A 140 7.76 -9.69 12.66
C ILE A 140 9.04 -9.91 13.50
N ASN A 141 10.11 -10.41 12.88
CA ASN A 141 11.39 -10.67 13.53
C ASN A 141 12.37 -9.49 13.38
N GLY A 142 11.99 -8.43 12.67
CA GLY A 142 12.84 -7.28 12.40
C GLY A 142 13.81 -7.46 11.23
N ASN A 143 13.60 -8.46 10.36
CA ASN A 143 14.37 -8.62 9.14
C ASN A 143 13.78 -7.76 8.02
N LEU A 144 14.64 -7.06 7.27
CA LEU A 144 14.20 -6.30 6.11
C LEU A 144 13.56 -7.22 5.06
N TYR A 145 12.47 -6.76 4.47
CA TYR A 145 11.95 -7.38 3.27
C TYR A 145 12.96 -7.24 2.14
N THR A 146 13.24 -8.36 1.50
CA THR A 146 14.23 -8.50 0.42
C THR A 146 13.66 -9.40 -0.67
N ASP A 147 14.36 -9.49 -1.80
CA ASP A 147 13.97 -10.36 -2.90
C ASP A 147 13.71 -11.79 -2.39
N ALA A 148 12.52 -12.31 -2.72
CA ALA A 148 12.10 -13.63 -2.27
C ALA A 148 12.96 -14.70 -2.93
N ASN A 149 13.52 -15.63 -2.17
CA ASN A 149 14.30 -16.74 -2.72
C ASN A 149 13.41 -17.62 -3.63
N PRO A 150 13.69 -17.76 -4.94
CA PRO A 150 12.83 -18.56 -5.82
C PRO A 150 12.65 -20.03 -5.43
N ALA A 151 13.63 -20.61 -4.72
CA ALA A 151 13.53 -21.99 -4.22
C ALA A 151 12.75 -22.10 -2.91
N ALA A 152 12.44 -20.98 -2.26
CA ALA A 152 11.77 -20.89 -0.96
C ALA A 152 11.05 -19.53 -0.80
N ALA A 153 10.13 -19.21 -1.70
CA ALA A 153 9.37 -17.96 -1.67
C ALA A 153 8.37 -18.00 -0.50
N PRO A 154 8.44 -17.07 0.47
CA PRO A 154 7.55 -17.09 1.64
C PRO A 154 6.06 -17.05 1.26
N TYR A 155 5.24 -17.82 1.95
CA TYR A 155 3.78 -17.70 1.85
C TYR A 155 3.31 -16.38 2.47
N ASN A 156 3.80 -16.04 3.66
CA ASN A 156 3.48 -14.79 4.32
C ASN A 156 4.78 -14.05 4.65
N PRO A 157 5.07 -12.90 3.99
CA PRO A 157 6.30 -12.15 4.23
C PRO A 157 6.41 -11.64 5.67
N TYR A 158 5.31 -11.19 6.27
CA TYR A 158 5.30 -10.68 7.64
C TYR A 158 5.55 -11.77 8.68
N THR A 159 5.05 -13.00 8.42
CA THR A 159 5.19 -14.16 9.31
C THR A 159 5.88 -15.32 8.58
N PRO A 160 7.22 -15.31 8.46
CA PRO A 160 7.95 -16.32 7.68
C PRO A 160 7.77 -17.77 8.18
N THR A 161 7.34 -17.96 9.42
CA THR A 161 7.10 -19.28 10.02
C THR A 161 5.93 -20.05 9.39
N VAL A 162 5.08 -19.39 8.60
CA VAL A 162 4.03 -20.05 7.78
C VAL A 162 4.67 -20.97 6.74
N GLY A 163 5.92 -20.74 6.38
CA GLY A 163 6.68 -21.54 5.43
C GLY A 163 6.81 -20.87 4.07
N SER A 164 7.21 -21.66 3.08
CA SER A 164 7.56 -21.18 1.75
C SER A 164 7.22 -22.19 0.66
N GLN A 165 6.98 -21.68 -0.55
CA GLN A 165 6.81 -22.49 -1.75
C GLN A 165 8.08 -22.45 -2.61
N ASN A 166 8.50 -23.61 -3.10
CA ASN A 166 9.53 -23.69 -4.13
C ASN A 166 8.90 -23.40 -5.51
N MET A 167 9.30 -22.32 -6.16
CA MET A 167 8.79 -21.90 -7.47
C MET A 167 9.47 -22.62 -8.64
N THR A 168 10.61 -23.27 -8.39
CA THR A 168 11.41 -23.93 -9.43
C THR A 168 11.16 -25.43 -9.51
N ALA A 169 10.17 -25.95 -8.78
CA ALA A 169 9.84 -27.36 -8.70
C ALA A 169 8.33 -27.58 -8.80
N THR A 170 7.93 -28.75 -9.30
CA THR A 170 6.52 -29.13 -9.31
C THR A 170 6.04 -29.50 -7.91
N THR A 171 4.78 -29.17 -7.63
CA THR A 171 4.06 -29.54 -6.43
C THR A 171 2.74 -30.24 -6.78
N SER A 172 2.03 -30.71 -5.76
CA SER A 172 0.66 -31.21 -5.87
C SER A 172 -0.22 -30.50 -4.85
N TYR A 173 -1.49 -30.31 -5.19
CA TYR A 173 -2.48 -29.75 -4.28
C TYR A 173 -3.83 -30.45 -4.49
N SER A 174 -4.63 -30.51 -3.43
CA SER A 174 -6.01 -30.97 -3.53
C SER A 174 -6.93 -29.79 -3.81
N THR A 175 -7.94 -30.02 -4.63
CA THR A 175 -9.00 -29.05 -4.90
C THR A 175 -10.30 -29.78 -5.23
N ASP A 176 -11.39 -29.04 -5.25
CA ASP A 176 -12.70 -29.51 -5.64
C ASP A 176 -13.06 -28.99 -7.03
N TYR A 177 -13.97 -29.70 -7.70
CA TYR A 177 -14.51 -29.28 -8.98
C TYR A 177 -16.00 -29.61 -9.08
N CYS A 178 -16.77 -28.69 -9.66
CA CYS A 178 -18.23 -28.73 -9.59
C CYS A 178 -18.93 -29.03 -10.92
N ALA A 179 -18.28 -28.81 -12.07
CA ALA A 179 -18.93 -29.16 -13.33
C ALA A 179 -19.02 -30.70 -13.49
N GLY A 180 -20.10 -31.23 -14.03
CA GLY A 180 -20.23 -32.68 -14.27
C GLY A 180 -20.35 -33.61 -13.04
N GLY A 181 -20.71 -33.10 -11.85
CA GLY A 181 -21.18 -33.95 -10.73
C GLY A 181 -20.49 -33.79 -9.38
N GLY A 182 -19.51 -32.87 -9.26
CA GLY A 182 -18.85 -32.59 -7.98
C GLY A 182 -17.77 -33.60 -7.60
N GLY A 183 -16.74 -33.15 -6.89
CA GLY A 183 -15.82 -34.02 -6.18
C GLY A 183 -14.43 -33.43 -5.94
N SER A 184 -13.72 -34.00 -4.97
CA SER A 184 -12.35 -33.65 -4.64
C SER A 184 -11.35 -34.49 -5.42
N PHE A 185 -10.22 -33.90 -5.79
CA PHE A 185 -9.12 -34.59 -6.44
C PHE A 185 -7.80 -33.87 -6.22
N THR A 186 -6.70 -34.58 -6.52
CA THR A 186 -5.36 -34.03 -6.45
C THR A 186 -4.90 -33.60 -7.84
N VAL A 187 -4.54 -32.34 -7.97
CA VAL A 187 -3.77 -31.83 -9.10
C VAL A 187 -2.31 -32.21 -8.87
N ASN A 188 -1.76 -33.01 -9.77
CA ASN A 188 -0.37 -33.46 -9.71
C ASN A 188 0.50 -32.71 -10.72
N ASN A 189 1.81 -32.66 -10.45
CA ASN A 189 2.81 -32.06 -11.33
C ASN A 189 2.53 -30.57 -11.67
N PHE A 190 1.95 -29.83 -10.73
CA PHE A 190 1.70 -28.40 -10.90
C PHE A 190 3.01 -27.62 -10.76
N TYR A 191 3.40 -26.88 -11.80
CA TYR A 191 4.55 -25.98 -11.72
C TYR A 191 4.06 -24.56 -11.36
N PRO A 192 4.38 -24.02 -10.16
CA PRO A 192 3.78 -22.78 -9.68
C PRO A 192 4.10 -21.54 -10.51
N ALA A 193 5.35 -21.43 -10.99
CA ALA A 193 5.81 -20.31 -11.79
C ALA A 193 5.34 -20.44 -13.24
N ARG A 194 4.08 -20.05 -13.47
CA ARG A 194 3.40 -20.16 -14.76
C ARG A 194 2.49 -18.97 -15.00
N TYR A 195 2.11 -18.73 -16.25
CA TYR A 195 1.07 -17.79 -16.65
C TYR A 195 0.57 -18.16 -18.06
N ASN A 196 -0.57 -17.62 -18.47
CA ASN A 196 -1.10 -17.79 -19.82
C ASN A 196 -1.05 -16.45 -20.58
N VAL A 197 -0.44 -16.49 -21.77
CA VAL A 197 -0.62 -15.44 -22.77
C VAL A 197 -1.76 -15.84 -23.69
N TRP A 198 -2.51 -14.87 -24.18
CA TRP A 198 -3.70 -15.11 -25.00
C TRP A 198 -3.65 -14.30 -26.29
N ASN A 199 -4.47 -14.70 -27.24
CA ASN A 199 -4.78 -13.94 -28.43
C ASN A 199 -6.29 -13.82 -28.54
N ASP A 200 -6.76 -12.58 -28.56
CA ASP A 200 -8.15 -12.21 -28.75
C ASP A 200 -8.64 -12.74 -30.11
N THR A 201 -9.45 -13.80 -30.05
CA THR A 201 -9.81 -14.58 -31.24
C THR A 201 -10.97 -13.95 -32.00
N ASP A 202 -11.84 -13.20 -31.31
CA ASP A 202 -13.00 -12.53 -31.88
C ASP A 202 -12.92 -10.99 -31.85
N ALA A 203 -11.82 -10.44 -31.33
CA ALA A 203 -11.45 -9.03 -31.32
C ALA A 203 -12.40 -8.13 -30.50
N ASP A 204 -12.96 -8.66 -29.41
CA ASP A 204 -13.88 -7.95 -28.53
C ASP A 204 -13.19 -7.26 -27.33
N GLY A 205 -11.90 -7.54 -27.11
CA GLY A 205 -11.08 -7.00 -26.03
C GLY A 205 -11.25 -7.70 -24.67
N ASN A 206 -11.95 -8.84 -24.61
CA ASN A 206 -12.19 -9.61 -23.40
C ASN A 206 -11.51 -10.98 -23.47
N VAL A 207 -11.08 -11.49 -22.31
CA VAL A 207 -10.45 -12.81 -22.24
C VAL A 207 -11.53 -13.89 -22.13
N ASP A 208 -11.80 -14.57 -23.23
CA ASP A 208 -12.82 -15.59 -23.33
C ASP A 208 -12.30 -17.01 -23.13
N ALA A 209 -13.20 -17.90 -22.66
CA ALA A 209 -12.84 -19.29 -22.42
C ALA A 209 -12.34 -20.00 -23.69
N SER A 210 -12.81 -19.56 -24.87
CA SER A 210 -12.46 -20.10 -26.18
C SER A 210 -11.22 -19.50 -26.82
N ASP A 211 -10.64 -18.45 -26.23
CA ASP A 211 -9.49 -17.79 -26.86
C ASP A 211 -8.28 -18.71 -26.96
N ALA A 212 -7.58 -18.53 -28.08
CA ALA A 212 -6.27 -19.13 -28.26
C ALA A 212 -5.33 -18.62 -27.17
N HIS A 213 -4.68 -19.54 -26.48
CA HIS A 213 -3.77 -19.21 -25.39
C HIS A 213 -2.56 -20.15 -25.40
N VAL A 214 -1.47 -19.67 -24.81
CA VAL A 214 -0.25 -20.43 -24.63
C VAL A 214 0.16 -20.36 -23.18
N LEU A 215 0.30 -21.54 -22.58
CA LEU A 215 0.90 -21.70 -21.27
C LEU A 215 2.39 -21.40 -21.34
N VAL A 216 2.84 -20.49 -20.50
CA VAL A 216 4.25 -20.25 -20.22
C VAL A 216 4.58 -20.75 -18.82
N GLU A 217 5.60 -21.59 -18.71
CA GLU A 217 6.20 -21.99 -17.44
C GLU A 217 7.61 -21.38 -17.35
N ILE A 218 7.93 -20.76 -16.23
CA ILE A 218 9.22 -20.10 -15.99
C ILE A 218 10.24 -21.17 -15.58
N ARG A 219 10.85 -21.84 -16.58
CA ARG A 219 11.77 -22.97 -16.45
C ARG A 219 13.19 -22.57 -16.83
N SER A 220 14.18 -23.12 -16.12
CA SER A 220 15.60 -22.90 -16.40
C SER A 220 16.07 -23.37 -17.78
N SER A 221 15.30 -24.24 -18.44
CA SER A 221 15.54 -24.68 -19.82
C SER A 221 15.24 -23.61 -20.87
N THR A 222 14.47 -22.58 -20.51
CA THR A 222 14.13 -21.46 -21.39
C THR A 222 14.99 -20.27 -20.96
N PRO A 223 15.95 -19.82 -21.77
CA PRO A 223 16.93 -18.84 -21.33
C PRO A 223 16.38 -17.42 -21.22
N LEU A 224 15.36 -17.07 -22.01
CA LEU A 224 14.83 -15.73 -22.17
C LEU A 224 13.30 -15.72 -22.12
N TYR A 225 12.76 -14.68 -21.51
CA TYR A 225 11.34 -14.39 -21.35
C TYR A 225 11.04 -12.98 -21.86
N THR A 226 9.87 -12.82 -22.47
CA THR A 226 9.38 -11.51 -22.91
C THR A 226 8.67 -10.83 -21.75
N GLY A 227 9.14 -9.64 -21.37
CA GLY A 227 8.46 -8.72 -20.44
C GLY A 227 8.05 -7.43 -21.14
N ASP A 228 8.10 -6.31 -20.43
CA ASP A 228 7.81 -4.96 -20.96
C ASP A 228 9.04 -4.05 -20.92
N ILE A 229 9.02 -2.97 -21.72
CA ILE A 229 10.09 -1.97 -21.74
C ILE A 229 10.30 -1.28 -20.37
N ASN A 230 9.30 -1.31 -19.50
CA ASN A 230 9.35 -0.73 -18.16
C ASN A 230 9.76 -1.73 -17.07
N ARG A 231 10.05 -3.00 -17.38
CA ARG A 231 10.59 -3.98 -16.44
C ARG A 231 12.00 -3.57 -15.98
N ARG A 232 12.08 -2.73 -14.95
CA ARG A 232 13.34 -2.12 -14.45
C ARG A 232 14.28 -3.13 -13.81
N ASP A 233 13.77 -4.29 -13.43
CA ASP A 233 14.52 -5.43 -12.91
C ASP A 233 15.26 -6.23 -14.00
N CYS A 234 14.89 -6.06 -15.28
CA CYS A 234 15.56 -6.75 -16.38
C CYS A 234 16.66 -5.88 -17.00
N ALA A 235 17.90 -6.38 -17.03
CA ALA A 235 19.04 -5.64 -17.56
C ALA A 235 18.92 -5.31 -19.07
N ALA A 236 18.15 -6.11 -19.81
CA ALA A 236 17.94 -5.98 -21.25
C ALA A 236 16.46 -5.85 -21.65
N ALA A 237 15.66 -5.16 -20.82
CA ALA A 237 14.23 -4.90 -21.09
C ALA A 237 13.99 -4.47 -22.56
N PRO A 238 12.97 -5.02 -23.24
CA PRO A 238 11.85 -5.83 -22.73
C PRO A 238 12.14 -7.34 -22.64
N VAL A 239 13.40 -7.77 -22.75
CA VAL A 239 13.78 -9.19 -22.63
C VAL A 239 14.42 -9.44 -21.28
N CYS A 240 13.91 -10.44 -20.56
CA CYS A 240 14.39 -10.86 -19.26
C CYS A 240 15.03 -12.25 -19.36
N THR A 241 16.12 -12.48 -18.64
CA THR A 241 16.71 -13.80 -18.46
C THR A 241 15.82 -14.67 -17.56
N TYR A 242 16.02 -15.99 -17.58
CA TYR A 242 15.36 -16.90 -16.63
C TYR A 242 15.51 -16.44 -15.17
N ALA A 243 16.71 -16.00 -14.77
CA ALA A 243 16.99 -15.61 -13.40
C ALA A 243 16.21 -14.35 -12.98
N GLU A 244 16.09 -13.36 -13.87
CA GLU A 244 15.30 -12.15 -13.64
C GLU A 244 13.81 -12.48 -13.57
N GLU A 245 13.31 -13.30 -14.50
CA GLU A 245 11.88 -13.63 -14.57
C GLU A 245 11.41 -14.49 -13.39
N ILE A 246 12.19 -15.50 -12.98
CA ILE A 246 11.82 -16.32 -11.82
C ILE A 246 11.91 -15.55 -10.50
N GLN A 247 12.82 -14.58 -10.40
CA GLN A 247 12.91 -13.68 -9.25
C GLN A 247 11.68 -12.77 -9.16
N ASN A 248 11.26 -12.18 -10.28
CA ASN A 248 10.07 -11.35 -10.35
C ASN A 248 8.80 -12.13 -9.99
N PHE A 249 8.67 -13.38 -10.47
CA PHE A 249 7.57 -14.26 -10.09
C PHE A 249 7.56 -14.60 -8.59
N ALA A 250 8.73 -14.91 -8.01
CA ALA A 250 8.85 -15.17 -6.58
C ALA A 250 8.45 -13.94 -5.74
N ASN A 251 8.84 -12.74 -6.17
CA ASN A 251 8.44 -11.49 -5.54
C ASN A 251 6.93 -11.26 -5.64
N TRP A 252 6.32 -11.43 -6.82
CA TRP A 252 4.86 -11.37 -6.96
C TRP A 252 4.16 -12.34 -6.02
N PHE A 253 4.61 -13.61 -6.00
CA PHE A 253 4.00 -14.65 -5.17
C PHE A 253 4.01 -14.23 -3.69
N SER A 254 5.17 -13.83 -3.18
CA SER A 254 5.30 -13.51 -1.76
C SER A 254 4.62 -12.20 -1.38
N TYR A 255 4.70 -11.17 -2.21
CA TYR A 255 4.34 -9.80 -1.84
C TYR A 255 3.04 -9.28 -2.46
N TYR A 256 2.43 -9.96 -3.44
CA TYR A 256 1.31 -9.40 -4.24
C TYR A 256 0.22 -10.40 -4.63
N ARG A 257 0.34 -11.71 -4.36
CA ARG A 257 -0.61 -12.72 -4.88
C ARG A 257 -2.03 -12.67 -4.31
N LYS A 258 -2.25 -11.91 -3.23
CA LYS A 258 -3.54 -11.76 -2.53
C LYS A 258 -4.00 -10.30 -2.56
N ARG A 259 -5.30 -10.04 -2.50
CA ARG A 259 -5.83 -8.66 -2.48
C ARG A 259 -5.27 -7.86 -1.30
N GLU A 260 -5.23 -8.48 -0.11
CA GLU A 260 -4.61 -7.88 1.08
C GLU A 260 -3.11 -7.61 0.90
N TYR A 261 -2.41 -8.40 0.09
CA TYR A 261 -0.97 -8.23 -0.12
C TYR A 261 -0.68 -7.04 -1.04
N VAL A 262 -1.50 -6.83 -2.06
CA VAL A 262 -1.45 -5.61 -2.88
C VAL A 262 -1.79 -4.37 -2.05
N ALA A 263 -2.82 -4.44 -1.19
CA ALA A 263 -3.16 -3.35 -0.28
C ALA A 263 -2.00 -3.04 0.69
N LYS A 264 -1.39 -4.08 1.30
CA LYS A 264 -0.18 -3.96 2.14
C LYS A 264 0.98 -3.32 1.37
N ALA A 265 1.20 -3.71 0.12
CA ALA A 265 2.24 -3.11 -0.71
C ALA A 265 1.97 -1.62 -0.97
N GLY A 266 0.77 -1.28 -1.46
CA GLY A 266 0.39 0.09 -1.81
C GLY A 266 0.45 1.05 -0.62
N TYR A 267 -0.23 0.69 0.48
CA TYR A 267 -0.19 1.49 1.70
C TYR A 267 1.20 1.53 2.33
N GLY A 268 1.95 0.43 2.26
CA GLY A 268 3.30 0.35 2.78
C GLY A 268 4.23 1.37 2.11
N GLN A 269 4.15 1.51 0.79
CA GLN A 269 4.94 2.50 0.05
C GLN A 269 4.58 3.94 0.45
N VAL A 270 3.29 4.25 0.60
CA VAL A 270 2.82 5.58 1.04
C VAL A 270 3.31 5.88 2.46
N MET A 271 3.10 4.97 3.41
CA MET A 271 3.49 5.16 4.81
C MET A 271 5.00 5.25 4.99
N ALA A 272 5.77 4.42 4.28
CA ALA A 272 7.23 4.44 4.36
C ALA A 272 7.81 5.74 3.79
N GLY A 273 7.28 6.21 2.66
CA GLY A 273 7.73 7.42 1.96
C GLY A 273 7.24 8.73 2.56
N ALA A 274 6.18 8.73 3.36
CA ALA A 274 5.63 9.94 3.95
C ALA A 274 6.51 10.55 5.05
N SER A 275 6.54 11.88 5.11
CA SER A 275 7.15 12.67 6.19
C SER A 275 6.28 13.90 6.46
N ASN A 276 6.42 14.53 7.63
CA ASN A 276 5.67 15.74 8.01
C ASN A 276 4.14 15.56 8.02
N SER A 277 3.68 14.37 8.40
CA SER A 277 2.26 14.02 8.51
C SER A 277 2.00 13.16 9.72
N ARG A 278 0.79 13.25 10.27
CA ARG A 278 0.32 12.32 11.28
C ARG A 278 -0.46 11.21 10.59
N MET A 279 -0.18 9.97 10.99
CA MET A 279 -0.84 8.81 10.40
C MET A 279 -1.41 7.89 11.48
N GLY A 280 -2.56 7.32 11.18
CA GLY A 280 -3.20 6.27 11.97
C GLY A 280 -3.73 5.17 11.04
N LEU A 281 -4.03 4.01 11.60
CA LEU A 281 -4.55 2.87 10.86
C LEU A 281 -5.72 2.27 11.64
N VAL A 282 -6.81 2.01 10.93
CA VAL A 282 -7.95 1.24 11.43
C VAL A 282 -8.35 0.20 10.40
N THR A 283 -8.84 -0.94 10.85
CA THR A 283 -9.47 -1.95 10.01
C THR A 283 -10.93 -2.13 10.38
N LEU A 284 -11.71 -2.84 9.56
CA LEU A 284 -13.14 -3.04 9.80
C LEU A 284 -13.39 -3.87 11.07
N HIS A 285 -12.56 -4.88 11.31
CA HIS A 285 -12.74 -5.82 12.44
C HIS A 285 -11.68 -5.69 13.54
N ASN A 286 -10.62 -4.91 13.31
CA ASN A 286 -9.44 -4.85 14.17
C ASN A 286 -8.85 -6.26 14.43
N ASN A 287 -8.86 -7.12 13.41
CA ASN A 287 -8.28 -8.44 13.48
C ASN A 287 -6.80 -8.35 13.90
N ALA A 288 -6.36 -9.25 14.78
CA ALA A 288 -5.02 -9.23 15.39
C ALA A 288 -4.65 -7.94 16.17
N SER A 289 -5.64 -7.10 16.52
CA SER A 289 -5.48 -5.88 17.32
C SER A 289 -4.49 -4.89 16.70
N VAL A 290 -4.67 -4.60 15.41
CA VAL A 290 -3.75 -3.76 14.60
C VAL A 290 -4.11 -2.28 14.56
N ASN A 291 -5.30 -1.90 15.03
CA ASN A 291 -5.71 -0.49 15.04
C ASN A 291 -4.68 0.35 15.80
N THR A 292 -4.14 1.35 15.11
CA THR A 292 -3.05 2.20 15.56
C THR A 292 -3.49 3.66 15.55
N ALA A 293 -3.51 4.27 16.73
CA ALA A 293 -3.96 5.65 16.89
C ALA A 293 -3.02 6.65 16.19
N MET A 294 -3.61 7.78 15.79
CA MET A 294 -2.94 8.87 15.08
C MET A 294 -1.68 9.36 15.79
N SER A 295 -0.53 9.33 15.10
CA SER A 295 0.76 9.79 15.63
C SER A 295 1.57 10.52 14.56
N SER A 296 2.46 11.44 14.96
CA SER A 296 3.42 12.07 14.03
C SER A 296 4.42 11.02 13.51
N MET A 297 4.67 11.03 12.21
CA MET A 297 5.53 10.04 11.56
C MET A 297 6.98 10.54 11.49
N ASN A 298 7.88 9.79 12.13
CA ASN A 298 9.33 10.00 12.00
C ASN A 298 9.85 9.55 10.61
N ASP A 299 11.03 10.03 10.21
CA ASP A 299 11.57 9.73 8.88
C ASP A 299 11.88 8.24 8.66
N ASP A 300 12.58 7.59 9.60
CA ASP A 300 13.02 6.19 9.43
C ASP A 300 11.84 5.19 9.53
N PRO A 301 11.52 4.42 8.47
CA PRO A 301 10.45 3.41 8.51
C PRO A 301 10.71 2.23 9.47
N ARG A 302 11.91 2.14 10.05
CA ARG A 302 12.34 1.03 10.92
C ARG A 302 12.46 1.44 12.38
N ALA A 303 12.04 2.64 12.74
CA ALA A 303 11.99 3.11 14.12
C ALA A 303 10.70 3.87 14.43
N GLY A 304 10.45 4.06 15.73
CA GLY A 304 9.43 4.98 16.23
C GLY A 304 8.00 4.63 15.81
N ALA A 305 7.18 5.67 15.64
CA ALA A 305 5.77 5.55 15.28
C ALA A 305 5.58 4.97 13.88
N LYS A 306 6.47 5.31 12.94
CA LYS A 306 6.38 4.84 11.55
C LYS A 306 6.58 3.32 11.46
N ARG A 307 7.57 2.77 12.19
CA ARG A 307 7.75 1.31 12.31
C ARG A 307 6.49 0.65 12.86
N SER A 308 5.95 1.16 13.96
CA SER A 308 4.75 0.58 14.59
C SER A 308 3.56 0.57 13.64
N LEU A 309 3.35 1.64 12.88
CA LEU A 309 2.29 1.72 11.88
C LEU A 309 2.47 0.69 10.75
N LEU A 310 3.68 0.57 10.20
CA LEU A 310 4.00 -0.43 9.18
C LEU A 310 3.84 -1.87 9.70
N GLN A 311 4.24 -2.14 10.95
CA GLN A 311 4.05 -3.45 11.58
C GLN A 311 2.55 -3.78 11.71
N SER A 312 1.72 -2.81 12.12
CA SER A 312 0.26 -2.99 12.15
C SER A 312 -0.33 -3.27 10.77
N LEU A 313 0.12 -2.56 9.74
CA LEU A 313 -0.27 -2.80 8.35
C LEU A 313 0.10 -4.22 7.90
N TYR A 314 1.33 -4.67 8.11
CA TYR A 314 1.75 -5.99 7.63
C TYR A 314 1.18 -7.15 8.46
N LYS A 315 0.78 -6.88 9.70
CA LYS A 315 0.16 -7.84 10.62
C LYS A 315 -1.32 -8.09 10.37
N PHE A 316 -2.07 -7.17 9.76
CA PHE A 316 -3.52 -7.33 9.65
C PHE A 316 -3.88 -8.64 8.94
N GLN A 317 -5.05 -9.18 9.31
CA GLN A 317 -5.55 -10.47 8.79
C GLN A 317 -6.95 -10.28 8.24
N ALA A 318 -7.17 -10.75 7.02
CA ALA A 318 -8.48 -10.76 6.37
C ALA A 318 -9.40 -11.79 7.04
N SER A 319 -10.51 -11.35 7.63
CA SER A 319 -11.57 -12.21 8.16
C SER A 319 -12.83 -11.40 8.50
N GLY A 320 -14.00 -11.97 8.25
CA GLY A 320 -15.30 -11.37 8.60
C GLY A 320 -16.01 -10.72 7.42
N GLY A 321 -17.11 -10.00 7.72
CA GLY A 321 -17.91 -9.27 6.74
C GLY A 321 -17.27 -7.94 6.33
N THR A 322 -18.05 -7.03 5.73
CA THR A 322 -17.55 -5.75 5.21
C THR A 322 -18.44 -4.62 5.73
N PRO A 323 -18.46 -4.33 7.06
CA PRO A 323 -19.31 -3.29 7.67
C PRO A 323 -18.79 -1.87 7.40
N LEU A 324 -18.52 -1.57 6.14
CA LEU A 324 -17.76 -0.41 5.69
C LEU A 324 -18.39 0.92 6.11
N ARG A 325 -19.73 1.02 6.06
CA ARG A 325 -20.45 2.23 6.44
C ARG A 325 -20.24 2.59 7.91
N SER A 326 -20.42 1.61 8.80
CA SER A 326 -20.16 1.81 10.23
C SER A 326 -18.70 2.17 10.51
N ALA A 327 -17.77 1.55 9.79
CA ALA A 327 -16.35 1.84 9.92
C ALA A 327 -16.01 3.30 9.55
N VAL A 328 -16.49 3.78 8.39
CA VAL A 328 -16.26 5.18 7.95
C VAL A 328 -16.90 6.18 8.92
N ASP A 329 -18.09 5.88 9.44
CA ASP A 329 -18.73 6.70 10.47
C ASP A 329 -17.89 6.77 11.76
N ASP A 330 -17.34 5.64 12.22
CA ASP A 330 -16.47 5.62 13.40
C ASP A 330 -15.13 6.33 13.18
N ALA A 331 -14.62 6.37 11.94
CA ALA A 331 -13.48 7.21 11.56
C ALA A 331 -13.82 8.70 11.63
N GLY A 332 -14.98 9.10 11.08
CA GLY A 332 -15.50 10.46 11.21
C GLY A 332 -15.65 10.88 12.66
N LYS A 333 -16.23 10.04 13.53
CA LYS A 333 -16.32 10.28 14.98
C LYS A 333 -14.95 10.42 15.63
N TYR A 334 -13.99 9.58 15.26
CA TYR A 334 -12.63 9.65 15.80
C TYR A 334 -11.96 10.98 15.47
N LEU A 335 -11.99 11.40 14.20
CA LEU A 335 -11.44 12.68 13.75
C LEU A 335 -12.19 13.88 14.35
N SER A 336 -13.49 13.73 14.63
CA SER A 336 -14.33 14.69 15.34
C SER A 336 -14.08 14.73 16.86
N CYS A 337 -13.21 13.88 17.41
CA CYS A 337 -13.00 13.71 18.84
C CYS A 337 -14.28 13.33 19.63
N LYS A 338 -15.22 12.65 18.98
CA LYS A 338 -16.44 12.13 19.59
C LYS A 338 -16.16 10.82 20.32
N SER A 339 -16.93 10.55 21.38
CA SER A 339 -16.96 9.24 22.06
C SER A 339 -17.55 8.15 21.16
N ASN A 340 -17.38 6.88 21.53
CA ASN A 340 -17.86 5.72 20.77
C ASN A 340 -17.32 5.69 19.33
N SER A 341 -16.04 6.03 19.19
CA SER A 341 -15.26 5.91 17.95
C SER A 341 -14.20 4.81 18.09
N TYR A 342 -13.27 4.70 17.14
CA TYR A 342 -12.19 3.71 17.17
C TYR A 342 -11.26 3.79 18.40
N PHE A 343 -11.01 4.99 18.91
CA PHE A 343 -10.08 5.21 20.01
C PHE A 343 -10.68 6.19 21.03
N GLY A 344 -10.34 6.01 22.30
CA GLY A 344 -10.75 6.93 23.37
C GLY A 344 -10.01 8.28 23.39
N SER A 345 -9.06 8.49 22.47
CA SER A 345 -8.24 9.70 22.36
C SER A 345 -8.74 10.63 21.26
N CYS A 346 -8.55 11.94 21.42
CA CYS A 346 -8.76 12.93 20.37
C CYS A 346 -7.50 13.06 19.50
N PRO A 347 -7.55 12.82 18.17
CA PRO A 347 -6.39 12.93 17.29
C PRO A 347 -6.02 14.38 16.95
N ALA A 348 -6.93 15.32 17.19
CA ALA A 348 -6.74 16.72 16.90
C ALA A 348 -5.66 17.37 17.78
N LEU A 349 -4.79 18.16 17.16
CA LEU A 349 -3.84 18.99 17.88
C LEU A 349 -4.56 20.16 18.57
N PRO A 350 -4.04 20.66 19.71
CA PRO A 350 -4.56 21.87 20.34
C PRO A 350 -4.45 23.09 19.42
N ALA A 351 -5.35 24.06 19.56
CA ALA A 351 -5.30 25.32 18.80
C ALA A 351 -3.97 26.06 18.98
N THR A 352 -3.35 25.99 20.17
CA THR A 352 -2.03 26.56 20.46
C THR A 352 -0.89 25.91 19.66
N SER A 353 -1.11 24.72 19.11
CA SER A 353 -0.20 24.00 18.21
C SER A 353 -0.65 24.08 16.75
N GLY A 354 -1.55 25.03 16.42
CA GLY A 354 -2.09 25.22 15.08
C GLY A 354 -3.20 24.23 14.69
N GLY A 355 -3.82 23.56 15.66
CA GLY A 355 -4.90 22.61 15.40
C GLY A 355 -6.08 23.17 14.58
N GLU A 356 -6.28 24.49 14.55
CA GLU A 356 -7.27 25.17 13.70
C GLU A 356 -6.93 25.16 12.19
N CYS A 357 -5.70 24.82 11.84
CA CYS A 357 -5.23 24.66 10.46
C CYS A 357 -5.02 23.18 10.07
N GLN A 358 -5.34 22.24 10.96
CA GLN A 358 -5.07 20.81 10.76
C GLN A 358 -6.13 20.15 9.87
N GLN A 359 -5.72 19.74 8.67
CA GLN A 359 -6.55 18.94 7.76
C GLN A 359 -6.71 17.49 8.24
N ASN A 360 -7.84 16.87 7.90
CA ASN A 360 -8.14 15.48 8.26
C ASN A 360 -8.58 14.69 7.03
N PHE A 361 -7.89 13.60 6.78
CA PHE A 361 -8.10 12.73 5.62
C PHE A 361 -8.37 11.31 6.09
N THR A 362 -9.33 10.65 5.44
CA THR A 362 -9.51 9.20 5.54
C THR A 362 -9.21 8.60 4.16
N LEU A 363 -8.24 7.71 4.10
CA LEU A 363 -7.92 6.93 2.89
C LEU A 363 -8.47 5.53 3.08
N LEU A 364 -9.47 5.20 2.30
CA LEU A 364 -10.17 3.92 2.31
C LEU A 364 -9.77 3.11 1.06
N MET A 365 -9.59 1.80 1.22
CA MET A 365 -9.49 0.86 0.10
C MET A 365 -10.17 -0.44 0.51
N THR A 366 -11.03 -0.92 -0.39
CA THR A 366 -11.83 -2.14 -0.24
C THR A 366 -11.81 -2.92 -1.56
N ASP A 367 -12.01 -4.23 -1.51
CA ASP A 367 -12.16 -5.07 -2.69
C ASP A 367 -13.61 -5.23 -3.16
N GLY A 368 -14.57 -4.50 -2.57
CA GLY A 368 -15.91 -4.37 -3.13
C GLY A 368 -17.04 -4.05 -2.15
N TYR A 369 -18.16 -4.75 -2.35
CA TYR A 369 -19.45 -4.38 -1.76
C TYR A 369 -19.47 -4.47 -0.23
N TYR A 370 -19.95 -3.40 0.40
CA TYR A 370 -20.22 -3.41 1.83
C TYR A 370 -21.44 -4.27 2.18
N ASN A 371 -21.47 -4.77 3.40
CA ASN A 371 -22.60 -5.48 3.98
C ASN A 371 -22.88 -4.98 5.41
N GLY A 372 -23.95 -5.48 6.02
CA GLY A 372 -24.41 -5.04 7.33
C GLY A 372 -25.37 -3.86 7.29
N SER A 373 -26.04 -3.64 8.42
CA SER A 373 -26.98 -2.55 8.63
C SER A 373 -26.25 -1.30 9.14
N PHE A 374 -26.64 -0.15 8.63
CA PHE A 374 -26.17 1.15 9.09
C PHE A 374 -27.32 2.15 8.99
N GLY A 375 -27.33 3.13 9.90
CA GLY A 375 -28.27 4.24 9.90
C GLY A 375 -27.84 5.30 10.91
N GLY A 376 -28.24 6.55 10.68
CA GLY A 376 -28.02 7.65 11.62
C GLY A 376 -27.71 8.99 10.97
N VAL A 377 -27.20 8.99 9.74
CA VAL A 377 -26.80 10.22 9.01
C VAL A 377 -27.88 10.73 8.05
N GLY A 378 -28.84 9.89 7.66
CA GLY A 378 -29.90 10.32 6.73
C GLY A 378 -29.37 10.49 5.29
N ASN A 379 -29.91 11.46 4.56
CA ASN A 379 -29.59 11.77 3.16
C ASN A 379 -28.67 13.00 3.09
N ALA A 380 -27.53 12.96 3.80
CA ALA A 380 -26.65 14.12 3.98
C ALA A 380 -26.06 14.64 2.66
N ASP A 381 -25.95 13.80 1.64
CA ASP A 381 -25.46 14.24 0.33
C ASP A 381 -26.52 14.91 -0.57
N GLY A 382 -27.80 14.94 -0.15
CA GLY A 382 -28.89 15.47 -0.95
C GLY A 382 -30.03 16.06 -0.14
N ASN A 383 -29.76 16.60 1.06
CA ASN A 383 -30.78 17.25 1.88
C ASN A 383 -30.89 18.77 1.58
N ASN A 384 -29.93 19.32 0.83
CA ASN A 384 -29.79 20.71 0.41
C ASN A 384 -29.72 21.71 1.58
N ASP A 385 -29.14 21.32 2.73
CA ASP A 385 -29.02 22.18 3.90
C ASP A 385 -27.72 22.98 3.97
N THR A 386 -26.71 22.60 3.18
CA THR A 386 -25.46 23.35 3.00
C THR A 386 -25.22 23.74 1.55
N VAL A 387 -24.12 24.49 1.32
CA VAL A 387 -23.67 24.80 -0.04
C VAL A 387 -22.92 23.62 -0.68
N TRP A 388 -22.59 22.59 0.10
CA TRP A 388 -21.78 21.45 -0.34
C TRP A 388 -22.62 20.32 -0.94
N ASP A 389 -23.91 20.28 -0.59
CA ASP A 389 -24.86 19.26 -1.01
C ASP A 389 -26.05 19.83 -1.84
N SER A 390 -26.14 21.16 -2.00
CA SER A 390 -27.24 21.77 -2.76
C SER A 390 -27.28 21.36 -4.24
N ASP A 391 -28.47 21.11 -4.80
CA ASP A 391 -28.73 20.76 -6.23
C ASP A 391 -28.06 21.68 -7.28
N SER A 392 -27.64 22.88 -6.90
CA SER A 392 -26.89 23.82 -7.76
C SER A 392 -25.36 23.73 -7.62
N ALA A 393 -24.83 22.96 -6.65
CA ALA A 393 -23.42 22.90 -6.26
C ALA A 393 -22.86 21.48 -6.00
N GLY A 394 -23.66 20.46 -5.69
CA GLY A 394 -23.17 19.12 -5.31
C GLY A 394 -23.34 18.06 -6.43
N PRO A 395 -22.26 17.48 -6.99
CA PRO A 395 -22.36 16.41 -7.99
C PRO A 395 -22.65 15.02 -7.39
N TYR A 396 -22.78 14.92 -6.06
CA TYR A 396 -22.79 13.64 -5.33
C TYR A 396 -24.15 13.24 -4.76
N GLY A 397 -25.14 14.14 -4.74
CA GLY A 397 -26.42 13.89 -4.09
C GLY A 397 -27.35 12.94 -4.84
N ASP A 398 -28.04 12.10 -4.09
CA ASP A 398 -29.15 11.29 -4.60
C ASP A 398 -30.32 11.20 -3.58
N SER A 399 -31.24 10.24 -3.75
CA SER A 399 -32.41 10.04 -2.88
C SER A 399 -32.25 8.90 -1.86
N ASN A 400 -31.10 8.24 -1.82
CA ASN A 400 -30.79 7.08 -1.01
C ASN A 400 -30.10 7.52 0.27
N SER A 401 -30.68 7.18 1.42
CA SER A 401 -30.09 7.56 2.70
C SER A 401 -29.10 6.53 3.27
N ASN A 402 -28.15 7.02 4.05
CA ASN A 402 -27.14 6.27 4.78
C ASN A 402 -26.22 5.43 3.87
N THR A 403 -25.89 5.96 2.70
CA THR A 403 -24.85 5.47 1.80
C THR A 403 -23.46 5.88 2.30
N LEU A 404 -22.39 5.45 1.61
CA LEU A 404 -21.05 5.96 1.90
C LEU A 404 -20.89 7.44 1.53
N ALA A 405 -21.60 7.90 0.50
CA ALA A 405 -21.60 9.30 0.07
C ALA A 405 -22.25 10.18 1.14
N ASP A 406 -23.36 9.75 1.73
CA ASP A 406 -23.97 10.43 2.88
C ASP A 406 -23.03 10.54 4.07
N ILE A 407 -22.33 9.47 4.44
CA ILE A 407 -21.43 9.49 5.59
C ILE A 407 -20.24 10.41 5.30
N ALA A 408 -19.69 10.34 4.08
CA ALA A 408 -18.61 11.24 3.67
C ALA A 408 -19.08 12.70 3.70
N MET A 409 -20.29 12.99 3.22
CA MET A 409 -20.84 14.35 3.22
C MET A 409 -21.12 14.85 4.64
N GLU A 410 -21.71 14.03 5.51
CA GLU A 410 -21.97 14.37 6.93
C GLU A 410 -20.72 14.90 7.64
N TYR A 411 -19.56 14.29 7.41
CA TYR A 411 -18.29 14.72 8.01
C TYR A 411 -17.50 15.73 7.17
N TYR A 412 -17.93 15.99 5.93
CA TYR A 412 -17.36 17.04 5.07
C TYR A 412 -18.05 18.39 5.29
N GLU A 413 -19.38 18.42 5.31
CA GLU A 413 -20.16 19.66 5.34
C GLU A 413 -20.31 20.25 6.74
N ASN A 414 -20.35 19.39 7.77
CA ASN A 414 -20.47 19.80 9.16
C ASN A 414 -19.11 20.06 9.80
N ASP A 415 -19.01 21.12 10.60
CA ASP A 415 -17.81 21.39 11.39
C ASP A 415 -17.60 20.28 12.43
N ILE A 416 -16.60 19.43 12.21
CA ILE A 416 -16.30 18.29 13.07
C ILE A 416 -15.66 18.70 14.41
N ARG A 417 -15.28 19.98 14.58
CA ARG A 417 -14.70 20.51 15.84
C ARG A 417 -15.32 21.88 16.19
N PRO A 418 -16.62 21.90 16.53
CA PRO A 418 -17.31 23.15 16.83
C PRO A 418 -16.66 23.85 18.03
N GLY A 419 -16.33 25.13 17.85
CA GLY A 419 -15.63 25.95 18.87
C GLY A 419 -14.13 26.12 18.62
N VAL A 420 -13.57 25.48 17.59
CA VAL A 420 -12.27 25.84 17.00
C VAL A 420 -12.50 26.84 15.87
N ALA A 421 -11.54 27.73 15.59
CA ALA A 421 -11.68 28.69 14.50
C ALA A 421 -11.61 27.99 13.13
N ASN A 422 -12.42 28.46 12.17
CA ASN A 422 -12.47 27.96 10.79
C ASN A 422 -11.33 28.56 9.98
N SER A 423 -10.12 28.03 10.19
CA SER A 423 -8.87 28.54 9.63
C SER A 423 -8.17 27.55 8.70
N LEU A 424 -8.88 26.52 8.21
CA LEU A 424 -8.32 25.67 7.16
C LEU A 424 -8.07 26.51 5.90
N ASN A 425 -6.92 26.26 5.28
CA ASN A 425 -6.58 26.80 3.98
C ASN A 425 -6.92 25.73 2.93
N PRO A 426 -7.95 25.97 2.10
CA PRO A 426 -8.28 25.14 0.95
C PRO A 426 -7.04 24.76 0.13
N PRO A 427 -6.85 23.48 -0.23
CA PRO A 427 -5.79 23.10 -1.14
C PRO A 427 -5.94 23.85 -2.49
N PRO A 428 -4.84 24.20 -3.16
CA PRO A 428 -4.90 24.81 -4.48
C PRO A 428 -5.67 23.92 -5.46
N GLY A 429 -6.58 24.51 -6.24
CA GLY A 429 -7.33 23.79 -7.29
C GLY A 429 -8.85 23.78 -7.13
N GLY A 430 -9.39 24.31 -6.02
CA GLY A 430 -10.84 24.52 -5.84
C GLY A 430 -11.64 23.22 -5.70
N ILE A 431 -11.01 22.15 -5.22
CA ILE A 431 -11.65 20.83 -5.04
C ILE A 431 -12.23 20.70 -3.63
N ASP A 432 -11.47 21.13 -2.62
CA ASP A 432 -11.94 21.31 -1.25
C ASP A 432 -11.84 22.80 -0.93
N GLU A 433 -12.98 23.45 -0.69
CA GLU A 433 -13.06 24.88 -0.35
C GLU A 433 -13.58 25.11 1.08
N ASN A 434 -13.80 24.04 1.85
CA ASN A 434 -14.38 24.15 3.19
C ASN A 434 -13.33 24.61 4.21
N LYS A 435 -13.58 25.77 4.83
CA LYS A 435 -12.66 26.37 5.83
C LYS A 435 -12.90 25.87 7.25
N ALA A 436 -14.05 25.25 7.51
CA ALA A 436 -14.35 24.62 8.79
C ALA A 436 -13.57 23.31 8.94
N GLN A 437 -13.44 22.81 10.17
CA GLN A 437 -12.82 21.50 10.36
C GLN A 437 -13.73 20.44 9.74
N HIS A 438 -13.18 19.60 8.89
CA HIS A 438 -13.93 18.56 8.21
C HIS A 438 -13.03 17.35 7.90
N MET A 439 -13.65 16.25 7.47
CA MET A 439 -12.99 15.05 6.98
C MET A 439 -13.12 14.97 5.47
N VAL A 440 -12.01 14.85 4.76
CA VAL A 440 -12.00 14.51 3.32
C VAL A 440 -11.81 13.00 3.18
N THR A 441 -12.70 12.36 2.42
CA THR A 441 -12.67 10.90 2.21
C THR A 441 -12.16 10.59 0.81
N TYR A 442 -11.13 9.74 0.73
CA TYR A 442 -10.65 9.13 -0.50
C TYR A 442 -10.98 7.64 -0.44
N SER A 443 -11.57 7.09 -1.50
CA SER A 443 -12.00 5.68 -1.57
C SER A 443 -11.62 5.03 -2.89
#